data_AF-B7QCS6-F1
#
_entry.id   AF-B7QCS6-F1
#
_cell.length_a   1.000
_cell.length_b   1.000
_cell.length_c   1.000
_cell.angle_alpha   90.00
_cell.angle_beta   90.00
_cell.angle_gamma   90.00
#
_symmetry.space_group_name_H-M   'P 1'
#
loop_
_entity.id
_entity.type
_entity.pdbx_description
1 polymer ?
#
loop_
_entity_poly.entity_id
_entity_poly.type
_entity_poly.pdbx_seq_one_letter_code
_entity_poly.pdbx_strand_id
1 'polypeptide(L)'
;GILIMYDVTNMDSFNHLSYWFRNVEENASPEVVKVLVGNKCDATHIRQIEKERGEKMAESFDIPFFECSCKQNINIQEAFVTLARKIREQREQRG
;
A
#
# COMPACT_ATOMS: atom_id res chain seq x y z
N GLY A 1 10.67 2.82 -5.84
CA GLY A 1 9.53 2.83 -4.90
C GLY A 1 8.99 1.43 -4.78
N ILE A 2 8.25 1.16 -3.71
CA ILE A 2 7.75 -0.16 -3.32
C ILE A 2 6.23 -0.05 -3.11
N LEU A 3 5.51 -1.05 -3.59
CA LEU A 3 4.07 -1.17 -3.41
C LEU A 3 3.82 -2.38 -2.50
N ILE A 4 3.34 -2.13 -1.29
CA ILE A 4 3.09 -3.16 -0.27
C ILE A 4 1.60 -3.48 -0.33
N MET A 5 1.26 -4.75 -0.53
CA MET A 5 -0.12 -5.14 -0.78
C MET A 5 -0.58 -6.24 0.16
N TYR A 6 -1.79 -6.10 0.69
CA TYR A 6 -2.51 -7.15 1.42
C TYR A 6 -3.85 -7.45 0.75
N ASP A 7 -4.55 -8.47 1.22
CA ASP A 7 -5.88 -8.87 0.74
C ASP A 7 -6.93 -8.52 1.80
N VAL A 8 -7.94 -7.72 1.46
CA VAL A 8 -9.00 -7.28 2.40
C VAL A 8 -9.86 -8.42 2.92
N THR A 9 -9.79 -9.60 2.29
CA THR A 9 -10.49 -10.83 2.69
C THR A 9 -9.62 -11.76 3.53
N ASN A 10 -8.36 -11.41 3.78
CA ASN A 10 -7.40 -12.25 4.51
C ASN A 10 -6.72 -11.45 5.63
N MET A 11 -7.23 -11.64 6.86
CA MET A 11 -6.69 -11.05 8.08
C MET A 11 -5.20 -11.34 8.30
N ASP A 12 -4.73 -12.55 7.99
CA ASP A 12 -3.31 -12.90 8.17
C ASP A 12 -2.41 -12.09 7.24
N SER A 13 -2.85 -11.83 6.01
CA SER A 13 -2.11 -10.96 5.08
C SER A 13 -1.95 -9.54 5.63
N PHE A 14 -2.95 -9.03 6.33
CA PHE A 14 -2.90 -7.73 7.00
C PHE A 14 -1.98 -7.74 8.21
N ASN A 15 -2.04 -8.79 9.04
CA ASN A 15 -1.16 -8.93 10.21
C ASN A 15 0.34 -9.01 9.83
N HIS A 16 0.65 -9.56 8.65
CA HIS A 16 2.03 -9.60 8.14
C HIS A 16 2.54 -8.25 7.61
N LEU A 17 1.71 -7.21 7.50
CA LEU A 17 2.17 -5.90 7.00
C LEU A 17 3.31 -5.33 7.85
N SER A 18 3.25 -5.44 9.17
CA SER A 18 4.31 -4.96 10.06
C SER A 18 5.66 -5.62 9.78
N TYR A 19 5.65 -6.91 9.42
CA TYR A 19 6.85 -7.62 8.99
C TYR A 19 7.37 -7.07 7.66
N TRP A 20 6.49 -6.85 6.68
CA TRP A 20 6.88 -6.28 5.39
C TRP A 20 7.44 -4.86 5.51
N PHE A 21 6.85 -4.01 6.34
CA PHE A 21 7.36 -2.67 6.61
C PHE A 21 8.77 -2.72 7.19
N ARG A 22 8.97 -3.56 8.22
CA ARG A 22 10.29 -3.76 8.82
C ARG A 22 11.31 -4.31 7.82
N ASN A 23 10.92 -5.29 7.01
CA ASN A 23 11.81 -5.86 6.00
C ASN A 23 12.24 -4.80 4.98
N VAL A 24 11.33 -3.91 4.58
CA VAL A 24 11.65 -2.78 3.70
C VAL A 24 12.60 -1.79 4.39
N GLU A 25 12.41 -1.49 5.66
CA GLU A 25 13.32 -0.61 6.42
C GLU A 25 14.72 -1.19 6.57
N GLU A 26 14.85 -2.51 6.73
CA GLU A 26 16.13 -3.20 6.88
C GLU A 26 16.90 -3.33 5.55
N ASN A 27 16.20 -3.46 4.42
CA ASN A 27 16.83 -3.85 3.15
C ASN A 27 16.79 -2.76 2.06
N ALA A 28 15.92 -1.77 2.18
CA ALA A 28 15.80 -0.69 1.19
C ALA A 28 16.42 0.61 1.71
N SER A 29 16.65 1.55 0.78
CA SER A 29 17.02 2.91 1.16
C SER A 29 15.98 3.49 2.13
N PRO A 30 16.38 4.18 3.22
CA PRO A 30 15.45 4.80 4.17
C PRO A 30 14.42 5.72 3.50
N GLU A 31 14.80 6.25 2.35
CA GLU A 31 14.02 7.22 1.61
C GLU A 31 13.22 6.55 0.47
N VAL A 32 13.13 5.22 0.42
CA VAL A 32 12.34 4.58 -0.62
C VAL A 32 10.86 4.98 -0.49
N VAL A 33 10.28 5.50 -1.58
CA VAL A 33 8.83 5.77 -1.63
C VAL A 33 8.06 4.46 -1.48
N LYS A 34 7.11 4.43 -0.55
CA LYS A 34 6.24 3.29 -0.25
C LYS A 34 4.77 3.68 -0.47
N VAL A 35 3.94 2.74 -0.89
CA VAL A 35 2.47 2.88 -0.99
C VAL A 35 1.83 1.58 -0.47
N LEU A 36 0.83 1.70 0.41
CA LEU A 36 0.05 0.57 0.91
C LEU A 36 -1.18 0.35 0.02
N VAL A 37 -1.47 -0.90 -0.30
CA VAL A 37 -2.62 -1.28 -1.14
C VAL A 37 -3.41 -2.44 -0.53
N GLY A 38 -4.71 -2.23 -0.29
CA GLY A 38 -5.65 -3.29 0.07
C GLY A 38 -6.33 -3.86 -1.17
N ASN A 39 -5.94 -5.07 -1.60
CA ASN A 39 -6.48 -5.72 -2.80
C ASN A 39 -7.77 -6.50 -2.51
N LYS A 40 -8.51 -6.80 -3.57
CA LYS A 40 -9.81 -7.50 -3.58
C LYS A 40 -10.94 -6.71 -2.92
N CYS A 41 -10.92 -5.38 -3.08
CA CYS A 41 -11.98 -4.51 -2.53
C CYS A 41 -13.38 -4.82 -3.10
N ASP A 42 -13.46 -5.52 -4.23
CA ASP A 42 -14.69 -6.03 -4.84
C ASP A 42 -15.36 -7.16 -4.04
N ALA A 43 -14.61 -7.88 -3.20
CA ALA A 43 -15.09 -9.03 -2.44
C ALA A 43 -15.78 -8.62 -1.12
N THR A 44 -16.73 -7.67 -1.18
CA THR A 44 -17.40 -7.08 -0.02
C THR A 44 -18.10 -8.09 0.89
N HIS A 45 -18.67 -9.15 0.32
CA HIS A 45 -19.39 -10.21 1.02
C HIS A 45 -18.52 -11.08 1.95
N ILE A 46 -17.20 -11.13 1.72
CA ILE A 46 -16.23 -11.89 2.53
C ILE A 46 -15.12 -10.97 3.06
N ARG A 47 -15.34 -9.66 3.07
CA ARG A 47 -14.40 -8.70 3.62
C ARG A 47 -14.17 -9.01 5.10
N GLN A 48 -12.90 -9.07 5.49
CA GLN A 48 -12.48 -9.27 6.89
C GLN A 48 -11.83 -8.02 7.48
N ILE A 49 -11.34 -7.12 6.62
CA ILE A 49 -10.62 -5.91 7.02
C ILE A 49 -11.37 -4.70 6.49
N GLU A 50 -11.82 -3.83 7.40
CA GLU A 50 -12.43 -2.56 7.05
C GLU A 50 -11.41 -1.58 6.46
N LYS A 51 -11.87 -0.73 5.54
CA LYS A 51 -11.04 0.27 4.86
C LYS A 51 -10.33 1.20 5.85
N GLU A 52 -11.03 1.63 6.90
CA GLU A 52 -10.50 2.48 7.98
C GLU A 52 -9.27 1.87 8.66
N ARG A 53 -9.20 0.54 8.75
CA ARG A 53 -8.05 -0.13 9.37
C ARG A 53 -6.81 -0.08 8.47
N GLY A 54 -7.00 -0.16 7.16
CA GLY A 54 -5.94 0.07 6.17
C GLY A 54 -5.45 1.52 6.19
N GLU A 55 -6.37 2.48 6.32
CA GLU A 55 -6.07 3.91 6.45
C GLU A 55 -5.22 4.19 7.69
N LYS A 56 -5.66 3.72 8.87
CA LYS A 56 -4.90 3.87 10.12
C LYS A 56 -3.51 3.24 10.05
N MET A 57 -3.39 2.09 9.39
CA MET A 57 -2.09 1.45 9.19
C MET A 57 -1.17 2.35 8.34
N ALA A 58 -1.67 2.86 7.21
CA ALA A 58 -0.88 3.72 6.34
C ALA A 58 -0.50 5.05 7.01
N GLU A 59 -1.40 5.65 7.78
CA GLU A 59 -1.13 6.85 8.60
C GLU A 59 0.01 6.60 9.60
N SER A 60 0.05 5.42 10.24
CA SER A 60 1.11 5.09 11.20
C SER A 60 2.51 5.01 10.59
N PHE A 61 2.59 4.77 9.27
CA PHE A 61 3.85 4.73 8.51
C PHE A 61 4.06 5.97 7.63
N ASP A 62 3.16 6.96 7.67
CA ASP A 62 3.15 8.16 6.82
C ASP A 62 3.25 7.85 5.31
N ILE A 63 2.43 6.92 4.83
CA ILE A 63 2.40 6.51 3.42
C ILE A 63 1.00 6.59 2.82
N PRO A 64 0.87 6.73 1.48
CA PRO A 64 -0.42 6.68 0.82
C PRO A 64 -1.07 5.31 0.91
N PHE A 65 -2.40 5.30 0.96
CA PHE A 65 -3.22 4.09 0.95
C PHE A 65 -4.22 4.09 -0.21
N PHE A 66 -4.39 2.93 -0.83
CA PHE A 66 -5.44 2.68 -1.82
C PHE A 66 -6.09 1.32 -1.56
N GLU A 67 -7.40 1.22 -1.79
CA GLU A 67 -8.02 -0.08 -2.00
C GLU A 67 -8.18 -0.33 -3.49
N CYS A 68 -7.82 -1.52 -3.95
CA CYS A 68 -7.86 -1.90 -5.35
C CYS A 68 -8.55 -3.26 -5.57
N SER A 69 -8.94 -3.49 -6.81
CA SER A 69 -9.29 -4.82 -7.30
C SER A 69 -8.48 -5.10 -8.55
N CYS A 70 -7.48 -5.97 -8.47
CA CYS A 70 -6.80 -6.46 -9.66
C CYS A 70 -7.76 -7.17 -10.63
N LYS A 71 -8.81 -7.81 -10.09
CA LYS A 71 -9.80 -8.57 -10.86
C LYS A 71 -10.71 -7.65 -11.67
N GLN A 72 -11.18 -6.56 -11.06
CA GLN A 72 -12.09 -5.60 -11.69
C GLN A 72 -11.36 -4.37 -12.26
N ASN A 73 -10.02 -4.35 -12.21
CA ASN A 73 -9.19 -3.23 -12.61
C ASN A 73 -9.57 -1.90 -11.92
N ILE A 74 -9.89 -1.96 -10.62
CA ILE A 74 -10.27 -0.81 -9.80
C ILE A 74 -9.03 -0.27 -9.09
N ASN A 75 -8.76 1.03 -9.20
CA ASN A 75 -7.72 1.78 -8.47
C ASN A 75 -6.27 1.29 -8.65
N ILE A 76 -6.02 0.33 -9.55
CA ILE A 76 -4.68 -0.18 -9.82
C ILE A 76 -3.82 0.90 -10.46
N GLN A 77 -4.35 1.59 -11.48
CA GLN A 77 -3.62 2.64 -12.19
C GLN A 77 -3.27 3.80 -11.25
N GLU A 78 -4.21 4.21 -10.42
CA GLU A 78 -4.08 5.29 -9.44
C GLU A 78 -2.97 5.00 -8.44
N ALA A 79 -2.88 3.76 -7.94
CA ALA A 79 -1.81 3.34 -7.04
C ALA A 79 -0.42 3.43 -7.72
N PHE A 80 -0.30 2.93 -8.96
CA PHE A 80 0.96 2.98 -9.72
C PHE A 80 1.35 4.41 -10.11
N VAL A 81 0.39 5.22 -10.58
CA VAL A 81 0.61 6.63 -10.94
C VAL A 81 1.04 7.44 -9.72
N THR A 82 0.43 7.20 -8.56
CA THR A 82 0.80 7.87 -7.31
C THR A 82 2.23 7.50 -6.90
N LEU A 83 2.59 6.21 -6.98
CA LEU A 83 3.94 5.76 -6.70
C LEU A 83 4.96 6.42 -7.64
N ALA A 84 4.71 6.43 -8.95
CA ALA A 84 5.58 7.04 -9.94
C ALA A 84 5.74 8.55 -9.72
N ARG A 85 4.64 9.25 -9.41
CA ARG A 85 4.64 10.69 -9.13
C ARG A 85 5.48 11.03 -7.89
N LYS A 86 5.29 10.31 -6.79
CA LYS A 86 6.08 10.52 -5.57
C LYS A 86 7.57 10.23 -5.75
N ILE A 87 7.91 9.20 -6.53
CA ILE A 87 9.32 8.93 -6.88
C ILE A 87 9.91 10.11 -7.66
N ARG A 88 9.16 10.71 -8.59
CA ARG A 88 9.62 11.87 -9.36
C ARG A 88 9.81 13.10 -8.45
N GLU A 89 8.81 13.43 -7.64
CA GLU A 89 8.86 14.56 -6.69
C GLU A 89 10.06 14.44 -5.73
N GLN A 90 10.32 13.23 -5.22
CA GLN A 90 11.47 12.98 -4.37
C GLN A 90 12.81 13.19 -5.08
N ARG A 91 12.91 12.84 -6.36
CA ARG A 91 14.14 13.07 -7.16
C ARG A 91 14.35 14.55 -7.44
N GLU A 92 13.29 15.29 -7.74
CA GLU A 92 13.32 16.73 -8.00
C GLU A 92 13.74 17.53 -6.76
N GLN A 93 13.31 17.12 -5.55
CA GLN A 93 13.72 17.77 -4.29
C GLN A 93 15.19 17.54 -3.90
N ARG A 94 15.89 16.65 -4.60
CA ARG A 94 17.30 16.29 -4.33
C ARG A 94 18.28 16.83 -5.35
N GLY A 95 17.79 17.28 -6.50
CA GLY A 95 18.59 17.94 -7.53
C GLY A 95 18.75 19.41 -7.22
#